data_AF-A0A530QR19-F1
#
_entry.id   AF-A0A530QR19-F1
#
_cell.length_a   1.000
_cell.length_b   1.000
_cell.length_c   1.000
_cell.angle_alpha   90.00
_cell.angle_beta   90.00
_cell.angle_gamma   90.00
#
_symmetry.space_group_name_H-M   'P 1'
#
loop_
_entity.id
_entity.type
_entity.pdbx_description
1 polymer ?
#
loop_
_entity_poly.entity_id
_entity_poly.type
_entity_poly.pdbx_seq_one_letter_code
_entity_poly.pdbx_strand_id
1 'polypeptide(L)'
;MVSRLRALGGLHALEDFAATKGEYVRPVGTSYRGYDIHQMPPNNQGLTALIMLNVLSGFSLGALEPNGAERFHLEIEAGRLAYQDRDNFIGDQNHVHVPVEQLLSRSHADRLRAEIDPARAMTHLPRLELQPSDTVYISVVDRDRNAVSFINSTFGSFGSGVVGPSTGVVLQNRGSSFRLAADHPNRIAPGKRPMHTIMPGMVTAKGRAIMPFGVMGGGYQPFGHVHLLTNIIDFGMDPQEALDAPRVFYRQDA
;
A
#
# COMPACT_ATOMS: atom_id res chain seq x y z
N MET A 1 -14.52 -17.55 20.79
CA MET A 1 -13.32 -17.17 20.00
C MET A 1 -12.09 -17.01 20.88
N VAL A 2 -12.12 -16.18 21.93
CA VAL A 2 -10.98 -16.02 22.88
C VAL A 2 -10.50 -17.33 23.48
N SER A 3 -11.41 -18.18 23.98
CA SER A 3 -11.05 -19.51 24.52
C SER A 3 -10.28 -20.38 23.51
N ARG A 4 -10.73 -20.40 22.24
CA ARG A 4 -10.05 -21.12 21.15
C ARG A 4 -8.65 -20.57 20.88
N LEU A 5 -8.49 -19.24 20.85
CA LEU A 5 -7.19 -18.61 20.65
C LEU A 5 -6.22 -18.91 21.80
N ARG A 6 -6.68 -18.81 23.05
CA ARG A 6 -5.87 -19.14 24.24
C ARG A 6 -5.45 -20.61 24.28
N ALA A 7 -6.33 -21.53 23.88
CA ALA A 7 -6.00 -22.95 23.76
C ALA A 7 -4.89 -23.23 22.72
N LEU A 8 -4.66 -22.31 21.77
CA LEU A 8 -3.58 -22.37 20.78
C LEU A 8 -2.35 -21.53 21.19
N GLY A 9 -2.31 -21.01 22.43
CA GLY A 9 -1.22 -20.19 22.95
C GLY A 9 -1.34 -18.68 22.68
N GLY A 10 -2.47 -18.22 22.13
CA GLY A 10 -2.72 -16.80 21.91
C GLY A 10 -2.98 -16.03 23.21
N LEU A 11 -2.54 -14.76 23.26
CA LEU A 11 -2.64 -13.90 24.45
C LEU A 11 -3.92 -13.05 24.51
N HIS A 12 -4.85 -13.26 23.57
CA HIS A 12 -6.05 -12.46 23.43
C HIS A 12 -6.93 -12.49 24.67
N ALA A 13 -7.53 -11.35 25.01
CA ALA A 13 -8.49 -11.16 26.08
C ALA A 13 -9.86 -10.71 25.52
N LEU A 14 -10.94 -10.83 26.31
CA LEU A 14 -12.26 -10.38 25.84
C LEU A 14 -12.28 -8.86 25.68
N GLU A 15 -11.50 -8.18 26.51
CA GLU A 15 -11.29 -6.75 26.54
C GLU A 15 -10.68 -6.24 25.22
N ASP A 16 -9.79 -7.00 24.58
CA ASP A 16 -9.23 -6.64 23.27
C ASP A 16 -10.32 -6.54 22.19
N PHE A 17 -11.27 -7.47 22.21
CA PHE A 17 -12.40 -7.47 21.26
C PHE A 17 -13.40 -6.37 21.60
N ALA A 18 -13.70 -6.15 22.88
CA ALA A 18 -14.63 -5.12 23.32
C ALA A 18 -14.11 -3.69 23.07
N ALA A 19 -12.80 -3.48 23.14
CA ALA A 19 -12.17 -2.18 22.90
C ALA A 19 -12.02 -1.83 21.41
N THR A 20 -12.11 -2.82 20.51
CA THR A 20 -11.90 -2.62 19.06
C THR A 20 -13.05 -1.81 18.45
N LYS A 21 -12.72 -0.75 17.71
CA LYS A 21 -13.67 0.10 16.97
C LYS A 21 -13.06 0.64 15.68
N GLY A 22 -13.91 1.01 14.72
CA GLY A 22 -13.50 1.74 13.53
C GLY A 22 -13.14 3.20 13.86
N GLU A 23 -12.22 3.78 13.09
CA GLU A 23 -11.76 5.15 13.26
C GLU A 23 -11.95 5.93 11.95
N TYR A 24 -12.52 7.13 12.04
CA TYR A 24 -12.47 8.09 10.95
C TYR A 24 -11.10 8.76 10.96
N VAL A 25 -10.37 8.61 9.86
CA VAL A 25 -9.05 9.20 9.68
C VAL A 25 -9.06 10.14 8.49
N ARG A 26 -8.20 11.15 8.53
CA ARG A 26 -7.95 12.00 7.37
C ARG A 26 -6.99 11.25 6.42
N PRO A 27 -7.34 11.07 5.14
CA PRO A 27 -6.42 10.51 4.15
C PRO A 27 -5.15 11.33 4.02
N VAL A 28 -4.06 10.68 3.65
CA VAL A 28 -2.84 11.33 3.16
C VAL A 28 -2.87 11.33 1.64
N GLY A 29 -2.19 12.28 1.01
CA GLY A 29 -2.22 12.36 -0.45
C GLY A 29 -1.08 13.17 -1.04
N THR A 30 -0.98 13.09 -2.36
CA THR A 30 -0.07 13.90 -3.17
C THR A 30 -0.77 14.35 -4.44
N SER A 31 -0.28 15.42 -5.07
CA SER A 31 -0.74 15.83 -6.40
C SER A 31 0.14 15.20 -7.47
N TYR A 32 -0.49 14.59 -8.48
CA TYR A 32 0.15 13.95 -9.61
C TYR A 32 -0.52 14.42 -10.90
N ARG A 33 0.20 15.21 -11.71
CA ARG A 33 -0.25 15.73 -13.02
C ARG A 33 -1.64 16.36 -13.03
N GLY A 34 -1.96 17.15 -12.00
CA GLY A 34 -3.25 17.86 -11.87
C GLY A 34 -4.37 17.06 -11.21
N TYR A 35 -4.10 15.82 -10.79
CA TYR A 35 -4.96 15.01 -9.94
C TYR A 35 -4.42 14.97 -8.52
N ASP A 36 -5.29 14.83 -7.53
CA ASP A 36 -4.91 14.53 -6.15
C ASP A 36 -5.20 13.06 -5.86
N ILE A 37 -4.18 12.35 -5.40
CA ILE A 37 -4.22 10.92 -5.11
C ILE A 37 -4.27 10.74 -3.60
N HIS A 38 -5.32 10.09 -3.12
CA HIS A 38 -5.57 9.87 -1.70
C HIS A 38 -5.36 8.41 -1.32
N GLN A 39 -4.74 8.22 -0.16
CA GLN A 39 -4.47 6.92 0.45
C GLN A 39 -4.72 6.97 1.96
N MET A 40 -4.83 5.79 2.57
CA MET A 40 -4.90 5.70 4.02
C MET A 40 -3.59 6.15 4.69
N PRO A 41 -3.66 6.86 5.83
CA PRO A 41 -2.47 7.24 6.59
C PRO A 41 -1.75 6.01 7.17
N PRO A 42 -0.50 6.17 7.65
CA PRO A 42 0.19 5.12 8.40
C PRO A 42 -0.69 4.59 9.55
N ASN A 43 -0.66 3.30 9.86
CA ASN A 43 0.29 2.26 9.46
C ASN A 43 0.05 1.59 8.09
N ASN A 44 -0.73 2.21 7.21
CA ASN A 44 -0.99 1.69 5.88
C ASN A 44 0.20 1.92 4.92
N GLN A 45 0.47 0.95 4.04
CA GLN A 45 1.49 1.08 2.99
C GLN A 45 1.07 1.98 1.81
N GLY A 46 -0.14 2.56 1.84
CA GLY A 46 -0.58 3.53 0.84
C GLY A 46 0.40 4.70 0.63
N LEU A 47 1.13 5.07 1.68
CA LEU A 47 2.21 6.06 1.63
C LEU A 47 3.30 5.70 0.60
N THR A 48 3.61 4.41 0.42
CA THR A 48 4.60 3.93 -0.55
C THR A 48 4.22 4.27 -1.99
N ALA A 49 2.94 4.16 -2.35
CA ALA A 49 2.48 4.55 -3.69
C ALA A 49 2.59 6.06 -3.91
N LEU A 50 2.30 6.86 -2.88
CA LEU A 50 2.42 8.31 -2.95
C LEU A 50 3.89 8.76 -3.11
N ILE A 51 4.82 8.14 -2.38
CA ILE A 51 6.26 8.38 -2.54
C ILE A 51 6.69 8.04 -3.97
N MET A 52 6.30 6.86 -4.47
CA MET A 52 6.62 6.41 -5.82
C MET A 52 6.07 7.36 -6.90
N LEU A 53 4.83 7.84 -6.77
CA LEU A 53 4.27 8.85 -7.67
C LEU A 53 5.04 10.18 -7.64
N ASN A 54 5.47 10.63 -6.47
CA ASN A 54 6.27 11.87 -6.34
C ASN A 54 7.67 11.74 -6.98
N VAL A 55 8.28 10.56 -6.89
CA VAL A 55 9.52 10.29 -7.63
C VAL A 55 9.23 10.32 -9.12
N LEU A 56 8.21 9.60 -9.58
CA LEU A 56 7.86 9.49 -10.99
C LEU A 56 7.36 10.79 -11.63
N SER A 57 6.84 11.74 -10.85
CA SER A 57 6.32 13.00 -11.36
C SER A 57 7.39 13.89 -12.01
N GLY A 58 8.68 13.61 -11.77
CA GLY A 58 9.80 14.29 -12.43
C GLY A 58 10.22 13.70 -13.77
N PHE A 59 9.61 12.59 -14.21
CA PHE A 59 9.85 11.99 -15.51
C PHE A 59 8.66 12.20 -16.45
N SER A 60 8.94 12.23 -17.75
CA SER A 60 7.91 12.35 -18.80
C SER A 60 7.42 10.97 -19.25
N LEU A 61 6.76 10.21 -18.36
CA LEU A 61 6.36 8.83 -18.66
C LEU A 61 5.45 8.74 -19.90
N GLY A 62 4.52 9.67 -20.09
CA GLY A 62 3.64 9.71 -21.26
C GLY A 62 4.35 9.92 -22.61
N ALA A 63 5.66 10.18 -22.63
CA ALA A 63 6.47 10.22 -23.85
C ALA A 63 7.19 8.89 -24.14
N LEU A 64 7.05 7.89 -23.27
CA LEU A 64 7.64 6.56 -23.41
C LEU A 64 6.64 5.58 -24.02
N GLU A 65 7.11 4.39 -24.39
CA GLU A 65 6.22 3.29 -24.75
C GLU A 65 5.48 2.76 -23.51
N PRO A 66 4.14 2.64 -23.52
CA PRO A 66 3.37 2.22 -22.35
C PRO A 66 3.81 0.87 -21.77
N ASN A 67 4.23 -0.07 -22.61
CA ASN A 67 4.74 -1.38 -22.18
C ASN A 67 6.25 -1.52 -22.42
N GLY A 68 6.96 -0.39 -22.51
CA GLY A 68 8.38 -0.33 -22.81
C GLY A 68 9.27 -0.58 -21.61
N ALA A 69 10.46 -1.11 -21.87
CA ALA A 69 11.48 -1.36 -20.86
C ALA A 69 11.89 -0.10 -20.08
N GLU A 70 11.94 1.06 -20.74
CA GLU A 70 12.32 2.33 -20.11
C GLU A 70 11.31 2.75 -19.03
N ARG A 71 10.01 2.67 -19.33
CA ARG A 71 8.95 2.94 -18.33
C ARG A 71 9.06 1.97 -17.16
N PHE A 72 9.17 0.67 -17.44
CA PHE A 72 9.27 -0.34 -16.40
C PHE A 72 10.52 -0.18 -15.54
N HIS A 73 11.65 0.20 -16.13
CA HIS A 73 12.88 0.50 -15.39
C HIS A 73 12.65 1.64 -14.39
N LEU A 74 12.06 2.76 -14.82
CA LEU A 74 11.76 3.88 -13.94
C LEU A 74 10.77 3.49 -12.83
N GLU A 75 9.70 2.77 -13.15
CA GLU A 75 8.74 2.29 -12.15
C GLU A 75 9.41 1.34 -11.14
N ILE A 76 10.25 0.41 -11.61
CA ILE A 76 10.99 -0.53 -10.76
C ILE A 76 11.92 0.21 -9.81
N GLU A 77 12.77 1.10 -10.31
CA GLU A 77 13.77 1.80 -9.49
C GLU A 77 13.11 2.77 -8.51
N ALA A 78 12.07 3.50 -8.92
CA ALA A 78 11.27 4.32 -8.02
C ALA A 78 10.55 3.49 -6.95
N GLY A 79 10.01 2.33 -7.34
CA GLY A 79 9.41 1.36 -6.43
C GLY A 79 10.42 0.89 -5.38
N ARG A 80 11.61 0.47 -5.78
CA ARG A 80 12.65 -0.02 -4.86
C ARG A 80 13.00 0.99 -3.77
N LEU A 81 13.14 2.26 -4.14
CA LEU A 81 13.39 3.36 -3.19
C LEU A 81 12.19 3.61 -2.27
N ALA A 82 10.98 3.67 -2.83
CA ALA A 82 9.77 3.88 -2.03
C ALA A 82 9.50 2.74 -1.03
N TYR A 83 9.82 1.50 -1.39
CA TYR A 83 9.71 0.34 -0.50
C TYR A 83 10.81 0.31 0.57
N GLN A 84 11.99 0.87 0.30
CA GLN A 84 12.99 1.09 1.35
C GLN A 84 12.44 2.06 2.42
N ASP A 85 11.83 3.17 2.02
CA ASP A 85 11.18 4.08 2.96
C ASP A 85 10.01 3.41 3.70
N ARG A 86 9.22 2.58 3.00
CA ARG A 86 8.14 1.80 3.60
C ARG A 86 8.66 0.99 4.79
N ASP A 87 9.72 0.23 4.56
CA ASP A 87 10.27 -0.69 5.54
C ASP A 87 10.97 0.06 6.69
N ASN A 88 11.60 1.21 6.39
CA ASN A 88 12.31 2.00 7.39
C ASN A 88 11.41 2.87 8.27
N PHE A 89 10.23 3.29 7.81
CA PHE A 89 9.45 4.33 8.49
C PHE A 89 8.01 3.98 8.82
N ILE A 90 7.32 3.11 8.05
CA ILE A 90 5.88 2.90 8.26
C ILE A 90 5.62 2.06 9.51
N GLY A 91 4.79 2.60 10.40
CA GLY A 91 4.32 1.95 11.61
C GLY A 91 3.06 2.61 12.15
N ASP A 92 2.53 2.09 13.27
CA ASP A 92 1.35 2.63 13.94
C ASP A 92 1.66 3.98 14.60
N GLN A 93 0.99 5.04 14.13
CA GLN A 93 1.21 6.42 14.59
C GLN A 93 0.86 6.63 16.07
N ASN A 94 0.06 5.74 16.66
CA ASN A 94 -0.20 5.75 18.10
C ASN A 94 1.02 5.31 18.93
N HIS A 95 2.04 4.74 18.30
CA HIS A 95 3.19 4.13 18.96
C HIS A 95 4.54 4.65 18.47
N VAL A 96 4.62 5.14 17.24
CA VAL A 96 5.86 5.65 16.62
C VAL A 96 5.59 6.91 15.82
N HIS A 97 6.61 7.76 15.68
CA HIS A 97 6.53 8.90 14.78
C HIS A 97 6.80 8.43 13.35
N VAL A 98 5.87 8.73 12.43
CA VAL A 98 6.06 8.52 10.99
C VAL A 98 6.13 9.89 10.31
N PRO A 99 7.25 10.26 9.66
CA PRO A 99 7.47 11.60 9.13
C PRO A 99 6.78 11.78 7.76
N VAL A 100 5.44 11.69 7.73
CA VAL A 100 4.62 11.69 6.51
C VAL A 100 4.90 12.91 5.62
N GLU A 101 4.94 14.11 6.20
CA GLU A 101 5.18 15.35 5.44
C GLU A 101 6.55 15.35 4.76
N GLN A 102 7.60 14.87 5.46
CA GLN A 102 8.93 14.76 4.89
C GLN A 102 8.97 13.72 3.77
N LEU A 103 8.40 12.53 3.99
CA LEU A 103 8.38 11.46 3.00
C LEU A 103 7.60 11.84 1.72
N LEU A 104 6.58 12.68 1.85
CA LEU A 104 5.81 13.21 0.71
C LEU A 104 6.33 14.54 0.17
N SER A 105 7.40 15.09 0.74
CA SER A 105 7.96 16.37 0.29
C SER A 105 8.61 16.25 -1.08
N ARG A 106 8.62 17.36 -1.82
CA ARG A 106 9.34 17.49 -3.10
C ARG A 106 10.83 17.22 -2.94
N SER A 107 11.46 17.72 -1.88
CA SER A 107 12.90 17.54 -1.65
C SER A 107 13.28 16.08 -1.41
N HIS A 108 12.44 15.32 -0.70
CA HIS A 108 12.64 13.87 -0.54
C HIS A 108 12.49 13.14 -1.86
N ALA A 109 11.46 13.46 -2.64
CA ALA A 109 11.28 12.88 -3.97
C ALA A 109 12.43 13.21 -4.93
N ASP A 110 12.95 14.44 -4.90
CA ASP A 110 14.10 14.87 -5.71
C ASP A 110 15.38 14.12 -5.31
N ARG A 111 15.59 13.87 -4.01
CA ARG A 111 16.70 13.05 -3.52
C ARG A 111 16.61 11.62 -4.03
N LEU A 112 15.46 10.96 -3.87
CA LEU A 112 15.26 9.59 -4.36
C LEU A 112 15.44 9.53 -5.90
N ARG A 113 14.90 10.50 -6.63
CA ARG A 113 15.02 10.56 -8.09
C ARG A 113 16.46 10.67 -8.56
N ALA A 114 17.31 11.39 -7.82
CA ALA A 114 18.72 11.53 -8.14
C ALA A 114 19.52 10.22 -8.03
N GLU A 115 18.98 9.21 -7.35
CA GLU A 115 19.58 7.86 -7.25
C GLU A 115 19.24 6.98 -8.47
N ILE A 116 18.25 7.36 -9.28
CA ILE A 116 17.80 6.58 -10.45
C ILE A 116 18.64 6.94 -11.68
N ASP A 117 19.42 5.97 -12.15
CA ASP A 117 20.10 6.01 -13.44
C ASP A 117 19.19 5.37 -14.50
N PRO A 118 18.70 6.08 -15.52
CA PRO A 118 17.79 5.53 -16.52
C PRO A 118 18.41 4.41 -17.37
N ALA A 119 19.73 4.27 -17.38
CA ALA A 119 20.45 3.25 -18.15
C ALA A 119 20.95 2.07 -17.29
N ARG A 120 20.81 2.12 -15.96
CA ARG A 120 21.40 1.10 -15.07
C ARG A 120 20.61 0.88 -13.79
N ALA A 121 20.36 -0.38 -13.46
CA ALA A 121 19.71 -0.76 -12.21
C ALA A 121 20.63 -0.60 -10.98
N MET A 122 20.07 -0.11 -9.88
CA MET A 122 20.72 -0.04 -8.57
C MET A 122 21.01 -1.44 -8.02
N THR A 123 22.11 -1.61 -7.31
CA THR A 123 22.50 -2.92 -6.73
C THR A 123 22.67 -2.89 -5.21
N HIS A 124 22.56 -1.71 -4.58
CA HIS A 124 22.89 -1.51 -3.18
C HIS A 124 21.67 -1.53 -2.23
N LEU A 125 20.45 -1.56 -2.77
CA LEU A 125 19.22 -1.56 -1.98
C LEU A 125 18.94 -2.95 -1.39
N PRO A 126 18.43 -3.02 -0.14
CA PRO A 126 18.15 -4.28 0.53
C PRO A 126 17.12 -5.11 -0.22
N ARG A 127 17.11 -6.42 0.07
CA ARG A 127 16.10 -7.31 -0.47
C ARG A 127 14.73 -6.98 0.06
N LEU A 128 13.77 -6.87 -0.86
CA LEU A 128 12.37 -6.73 -0.51
C LEU A 128 11.79 -8.07 -0.08
N GLU A 129 11.35 -8.16 1.17
CA GLU A 129 10.61 -9.30 1.69
C GLU A 129 9.11 -9.05 1.58
N LEU A 130 8.43 -9.81 0.73
CA LEU A 130 6.98 -9.80 0.64
C LEU A 130 6.39 -11.07 1.23
N GLN A 131 5.45 -10.91 2.15
CA GLN A 131 4.64 -12.00 2.64
C GLN A 131 3.48 -12.27 1.64
N PRO A 132 3.18 -13.54 1.35
CA PRO A 132 1.97 -13.91 0.60
C PRO A 132 0.74 -13.38 1.32
N SER A 133 -0.17 -12.79 0.56
CA SER A 133 -1.45 -12.35 1.08
C SER A 133 -2.47 -12.26 -0.03
N ASP A 134 -3.74 -12.43 0.34
CA ASP A 134 -4.88 -12.35 -0.55
C ASP A 134 -5.86 -11.30 -0.02
N THR A 135 -6.65 -10.70 -0.89
CA THR A 135 -7.44 -9.51 -0.56
C THR A 135 -8.61 -9.40 -1.52
N VAL A 136 -9.73 -8.85 -1.04
CA VAL A 136 -10.85 -8.43 -1.88
C VAL A 136 -10.93 -6.92 -1.88
N TYR A 137 -11.04 -6.34 -3.07
CA TYR A 137 -11.29 -4.93 -3.32
C TYR A 137 -12.67 -4.75 -3.97
N ILE A 138 -13.38 -3.71 -3.55
CA ILE A 138 -14.71 -3.37 -4.05
C ILE A 138 -14.76 -1.86 -4.27
N SER A 139 -15.26 -1.46 -5.44
CA SER A 139 -15.51 -0.07 -5.81
C SER A 139 -16.99 0.12 -6.10
N VAL A 140 -17.60 1.15 -5.52
CA VAL A 140 -19.03 1.47 -5.68
C VAL A 140 -19.17 2.96 -5.98
N VAL A 141 -19.93 3.29 -7.02
CA VAL A 141 -20.39 4.66 -7.29
C VAL A 141 -21.90 4.60 -7.49
N ASP A 142 -22.65 5.36 -6.68
CA ASP A 142 -24.11 5.39 -6.77
C ASP A 142 -24.64 6.56 -7.63
N ARG A 143 -25.97 6.61 -7.81
CA ARG A 143 -26.65 7.65 -8.60
C ARG A 143 -26.46 9.08 -8.05
N ASP A 144 -26.23 9.20 -6.75
CA ASP A 144 -26.04 10.47 -6.05
C ASP A 144 -24.56 10.90 -6.07
N ARG A 145 -23.72 10.09 -6.73
CA ARG A 145 -22.26 10.24 -6.89
C ARG A 145 -21.50 10.09 -5.59
N ASN A 146 -22.02 9.32 -4.64
CA ASN A 146 -21.21 8.82 -3.54
C ASN A 146 -20.26 7.76 -4.11
N ALA A 147 -18.98 7.90 -3.80
CA ALA A 147 -17.93 6.98 -4.25
C ALA A 147 -17.28 6.29 -3.05
N VAL A 148 -17.22 4.97 -3.09
CA VAL A 148 -16.62 4.13 -2.04
C VAL A 148 -15.50 3.30 -2.66
N SER A 149 -14.31 3.44 -2.08
CA SER A 149 -13.17 2.56 -2.32
C SER A 149 -13.00 1.69 -1.08
N PHE A 150 -13.35 0.41 -1.17
CA PHE A 150 -13.41 -0.51 -0.04
C PHE A 150 -12.47 -1.69 -0.26
N ILE A 151 -11.74 -2.06 0.79
CA ILE A 151 -10.82 -3.19 0.74
C ILE A 151 -10.86 -3.96 2.05
N ASN A 152 -10.89 -5.29 1.96
CA ASN A 152 -10.91 -6.16 3.12
C ASN A 152 -10.05 -7.42 2.90
N SER A 153 -9.44 -7.92 3.97
CA SER A 153 -8.54 -9.06 3.90
C SER A 153 -8.34 -9.70 5.27
N THR A 154 -8.25 -11.03 5.31
CA THR A 154 -7.74 -11.82 6.44
C THR A 154 -6.22 -11.94 6.47
N PHE A 155 -5.52 -11.19 5.61
CA PHE A 155 -4.12 -11.30 5.22
C PHE A 155 -3.81 -12.52 4.35
N GLY A 156 -3.52 -13.69 4.91
CA GLY A 156 -3.46 -14.92 4.11
C GLY A 156 -4.85 -15.28 3.54
N SER A 157 -4.90 -16.12 2.50
CA SER A 157 -6.16 -16.50 1.82
C SER A 157 -7.24 -16.98 2.79
N PHE A 158 -6.90 -17.82 3.77
CA PHE A 158 -7.78 -18.23 4.88
C PHE A 158 -7.33 -17.66 6.23
N GLY A 159 -6.60 -16.53 6.20
CA GLY A 159 -6.00 -15.90 7.37
C GLY A 159 -5.11 -16.86 8.15
N SER A 160 -5.45 -17.06 9.42
CA SER A 160 -4.76 -17.99 10.32
C SER A 160 -5.20 -19.46 10.17
N GLY A 161 -6.27 -19.74 9.41
CA GLY A 161 -6.94 -21.04 9.41
C GLY A 161 -7.70 -21.36 10.71
N VAL A 162 -7.65 -20.48 11.72
CA VAL A 162 -8.39 -20.65 12.97
C VAL A 162 -9.81 -20.15 12.78
N VAL A 163 -10.77 -21.07 12.92
CA VAL A 163 -12.20 -20.77 12.81
C VAL A 163 -12.85 -20.72 14.19
N GLY A 164 -13.75 -19.76 14.39
CA GLY A 164 -14.63 -19.72 15.54
C GLY A 164 -15.54 -20.96 15.58
N PRO A 165 -15.44 -21.84 16.60
CA PRO A 165 -16.08 -23.16 16.57
C PRO A 165 -17.61 -23.13 16.37
N SER A 166 -18.27 -22.09 16.87
CA SER A 166 -19.73 -21.93 16.76
C SER A 166 -20.17 -20.88 15.75
N THR A 167 -19.25 -20.08 15.19
CA THR A 167 -19.59 -18.90 14.38
C THR A 167 -19.20 -19.02 12.91
N GLY A 168 -18.30 -19.95 12.56
CA GLY A 168 -17.74 -20.05 11.21
C GLY A 168 -16.82 -18.88 10.83
N VAL A 169 -16.55 -17.94 11.74
CA VAL A 169 -15.70 -16.77 11.46
C VAL A 169 -14.24 -17.22 11.43
N VAL A 170 -13.59 -17.03 10.28
CA VAL A 170 -12.15 -17.25 10.09
C VAL A 170 -11.38 -16.05 10.63
N LEU A 171 -10.38 -16.31 11.46
CA LEU A 171 -9.54 -15.27 12.06
C LEU A 171 -8.36 -14.91 11.15
N GLN A 172 -8.11 -13.61 11.00
CA GLN A 172 -6.96 -13.10 10.24
C GLN A 172 -5.60 -13.50 10.86
N ASN A 173 -4.55 -13.55 10.05
CA ASN A 173 -3.15 -13.69 10.50
C ASN A 173 -2.34 -12.40 10.31
N ARG A 174 -3.00 -11.23 10.22
CA ARG A 174 -2.39 -9.91 9.99
C ARG A 174 -1.23 -9.57 10.93
N GLY A 175 -1.21 -10.11 12.15
CA GLY A 175 -0.10 -9.95 13.10
C GLY A 175 1.26 -10.40 12.54
N SER A 176 1.30 -11.25 11.51
CA SER A 176 2.56 -11.63 10.85
C SER A 176 3.25 -10.46 10.14
N SER A 177 2.54 -9.36 9.88
CA SER A 177 3.14 -8.16 9.30
C SER A 177 4.02 -7.40 10.29
N PHE A 178 4.05 -7.73 11.59
CA PHE A 178 5.02 -7.16 12.54
C PHE A 178 6.45 -7.61 12.25
N ARG A 179 7.41 -6.78 12.67
CA ARG A 179 8.82 -7.15 12.75
C ARG A 179 9.21 -7.55 14.17
N LEU A 180 10.27 -8.37 14.28
CA LEU A 180 10.83 -8.81 15.56
C LEU A 180 12.03 -7.96 16.01
N ALA A 181 12.66 -7.22 15.09
CA ALA A 181 13.74 -6.30 15.42
C ALA A 181 13.25 -5.21 16.37
N ALA A 182 14.00 -5.00 17.47
CA ALA A 182 13.56 -4.21 18.61
C ALA A 182 13.50 -2.70 18.33
N ASP A 183 14.27 -2.22 17.37
CA ASP A 183 14.37 -0.82 16.93
C ASP A 183 13.46 -0.51 15.73
N HIS A 184 12.81 -1.51 15.13
CA HIS A 184 11.98 -1.32 13.94
C HIS A 184 10.67 -0.57 14.27
N PRO A 185 10.24 0.44 13.47
CA PRO A 185 9.02 1.19 13.74
C PRO A 185 7.77 0.31 13.76
N ASN A 186 7.75 -0.75 12.96
CA ASN A 186 6.73 -1.80 12.95
C ASN A 186 7.05 -3.03 13.85
N ARG A 187 7.80 -2.87 14.95
CA ARG A 187 7.99 -3.95 15.94
C ARG A 187 6.67 -4.33 16.61
N ILE A 188 6.51 -5.60 16.97
CA ILE A 188 5.37 -6.09 17.75
C ILE A 188 5.31 -5.43 19.14
N ALA A 189 4.11 -5.01 19.56
CA ALA A 189 3.84 -4.48 20.89
C ALA A 189 2.35 -4.64 21.26
N PRO A 190 1.99 -4.70 22.56
CA PRO A 190 0.60 -4.74 23.00
C PRO A 190 -0.19 -3.53 22.52
N GLY A 191 -1.43 -3.72 22.06
CA GLY A 191 -2.31 -2.64 21.59
C GLY A 191 -1.89 -1.96 20.28
N LYS A 192 -0.74 -2.33 19.72
CA LYS A 192 -0.23 -1.78 18.45
C LYS A 192 -0.87 -2.48 17.26
N ARG A 193 -1.09 -1.73 16.18
CA ARG A 193 -1.55 -2.26 14.90
C ARG A 193 -0.35 -2.55 13.98
N PRO A 194 -0.22 -3.74 13.38
CA PRO A 194 0.87 -4.05 12.45
C PRO A 194 0.71 -3.27 11.15
N MET A 195 1.80 -2.98 10.43
CA MET A 195 1.70 -2.37 9.09
C MET A 195 0.67 -3.10 8.22
N HIS A 196 -0.24 -2.33 7.61
CA HIS A 196 -1.32 -2.86 6.81
C HIS A 196 -1.00 -2.80 5.31
N THR A 197 -1.22 -3.93 4.63
CA THR A 197 -1.08 -4.00 3.17
C THR A 197 -2.28 -3.47 2.39
N ILE A 198 -3.45 -3.40 3.04
CA ILE A 198 -4.74 -3.11 2.40
C ILE A 198 -4.93 -1.61 2.16
N MET A 199 -4.78 -1.14 0.93
CA MET A 199 -4.76 0.31 0.62
C MET A 199 -5.88 0.69 -0.35
N PRO A 200 -7.05 1.18 0.11
CA PRO A 200 -8.08 1.69 -0.79
C PRO A 200 -7.67 3.09 -1.28
N GLY A 201 -7.67 3.30 -2.60
CA GLY A 201 -7.30 4.56 -3.23
C GLY A 201 -8.51 5.39 -3.69
N MET A 202 -8.36 6.71 -3.70
CA MET A 202 -9.32 7.63 -4.34
C MET A 202 -8.55 8.69 -5.15
N VAL A 203 -8.97 8.93 -6.38
CA VAL A 203 -8.50 10.06 -7.20
C VAL A 203 -9.52 11.18 -7.13
N THR A 204 -9.06 12.40 -6.89
CA THR A 204 -9.88 13.61 -7.03
C THR A 204 -9.22 14.61 -7.98
N ALA A 205 -10.01 15.50 -8.58
CA ALA A 205 -9.50 16.64 -9.32
C ALA A 205 -10.43 17.83 -9.12
N LYS A 206 -9.85 19.02 -8.89
CA LYS A 206 -10.62 20.27 -8.68
C LYS A 206 -11.71 20.12 -7.61
N GLY A 207 -11.39 19.44 -6.51
CA GLY A 207 -12.30 19.20 -5.39
C GLY A 207 -13.41 18.17 -5.63
N ARG A 208 -13.37 17.40 -6.74
CA ARG A 208 -14.38 16.39 -7.07
C ARG A 208 -13.76 14.99 -7.13
N ALA A 209 -14.49 13.98 -6.66
CA ALA A 209 -14.12 12.58 -6.86
C ALA A 209 -14.15 12.23 -8.34
N ILE A 210 -13.08 11.58 -8.81
CA ILE A 210 -12.90 11.11 -10.19
C ILE A 210 -13.01 9.60 -10.24
N MET A 211 -12.28 8.89 -9.38
CA MET A 211 -12.21 7.43 -9.44
C MET A 211 -11.82 6.81 -8.08
N PRO A 212 -12.71 6.03 -7.44
CA PRO A 212 -12.28 5.02 -6.48
C PRO A 212 -11.48 3.92 -7.19
N PHE A 213 -10.31 3.57 -6.67
CA PHE A 213 -9.44 2.56 -7.29
C PHE A 213 -8.73 1.67 -6.26
N GLY A 214 -8.33 0.50 -6.72
CA GLY A 214 -7.56 -0.46 -5.95
C GLY A 214 -7.02 -1.57 -6.82
N VAL A 215 -5.79 -2.01 -6.55
CA VAL A 215 -5.17 -3.18 -7.16
C VAL A 215 -4.78 -4.14 -6.06
N MET A 216 -5.34 -5.35 -6.07
CA MET A 216 -5.12 -6.37 -5.02
C MET A 216 -3.72 -7.02 -5.16
N GLY A 217 -3.24 -7.68 -4.10
CA GLY A 217 -1.97 -8.44 -4.14
C GLY A 217 -0.98 -8.14 -3.00
N GLY A 218 -1.45 -7.77 -1.81
CA GLY A 218 -0.56 -7.64 -0.65
C GLY A 218 0.55 -6.61 -0.80
N GLY A 219 1.80 -7.06 -0.71
CA GLY A 219 2.97 -6.22 -0.93
C GLY A 219 3.05 -5.61 -2.33
N TYR A 220 2.32 -6.13 -3.32
CA TYR A 220 2.27 -5.58 -4.68
C TYR A 220 1.40 -4.32 -4.81
N GLN A 221 0.44 -4.10 -3.89
CA GLN A 221 -0.58 -3.05 -4.05
C GLN A 221 0.00 -1.65 -4.34
N PRO A 222 1.07 -1.16 -3.67
CA PRO A 222 1.63 0.15 -3.99
C PRO A 222 2.08 0.30 -5.44
N PHE A 223 2.81 -0.70 -5.94
CA PHE A 223 3.29 -0.71 -7.33
C PHE A 223 2.13 -0.82 -8.33
N GLY A 224 1.17 -1.70 -8.06
CA GLY A 224 -0.02 -1.86 -8.89
C GLY A 224 -0.86 -0.58 -8.94
N HIS A 225 -0.99 0.14 -7.82
CA HIS A 225 -1.66 1.43 -7.76
C HIS A 225 -0.98 2.47 -8.65
N VAL A 226 0.35 2.58 -8.56
CA VAL A 226 1.10 3.51 -9.40
C VAL A 226 0.96 3.15 -10.88
N HIS A 227 1.15 1.88 -11.23
CA HIS A 227 1.07 1.41 -12.61
C HIS A 227 -0.33 1.66 -13.23
N LEU A 228 -1.40 1.39 -12.48
CA LEU A 228 -2.78 1.70 -12.89
C LEU A 228 -2.98 3.20 -13.10
N LEU A 229 -2.50 4.02 -12.15
CA LEU A 229 -2.66 5.47 -12.23
C LEU A 229 -1.86 6.07 -13.38
N THR A 230 -0.64 5.62 -13.65
CA THR A 230 0.16 6.11 -14.78
C THR A 230 -0.45 5.68 -16.11
N ASN A 231 -1.00 4.46 -16.23
CA ASN A 231 -1.79 4.05 -17.42
C ASN A 231 -2.90 5.05 -17.74
N ILE A 232 -3.70 5.44 -16.74
CA ILE A 232 -4.84 6.34 -16.94
C ILE A 232 -4.38 7.79 -17.14
N ILE A 233 -3.46 8.27 -16.30
CA ILE A 233 -3.11 9.70 -16.21
C ILE A 233 -2.04 10.10 -17.24
N ASP A 234 -1.00 9.28 -17.43
CA ASP A 234 0.10 9.58 -18.36
C ASP A 234 -0.20 9.12 -19.78
N PHE A 235 -0.81 7.94 -19.92
CA PHE A 235 -1.04 7.31 -21.23
C PHE A 235 -2.48 7.45 -21.74
N GLY A 236 -3.38 8.03 -20.93
CA GLY A 236 -4.76 8.31 -21.33
C GLY A 236 -5.63 7.07 -21.52
N MET A 237 -5.22 5.93 -20.98
CA MET A 237 -5.96 4.68 -21.09
C MET A 237 -7.29 4.76 -20.34
N ASP A 238 -8.30 4.07 -20.87
CA ASP A 238 -9.55 3.87 -20.12
C ASP A 238 -9.36 2.87 -18.96
N PRO A 239 -10.29 2.78 -18.00
CA PRO A 239 -10.12 1.92 -16.84
C PRO A 239 -9.91 0.43 -17.16
N GLN A 240 -10.56 -0.10 -18.21
CA GLN A 240 -10.43 -1.51 -18.59
C GLN A 240 -9.07 -1.76 -19.25
N GLU A 241 -8.68 -0.90 -20.20
CA GLU A 241 -7.36 -0.96 -20.84
C GLU A 241 -6.24 -0.86 -19.81
N ALA A 242 -6.34 0.08 -18.87
CA ALA A 242 -5.36 0.29 -17.81
C ALA A 242 -5.23 -0.92 -16.86
N LEU A 243 -6.32 -1.67 -16.66
CA LEU A 243 -6.33 -2.89 -15.86
C LEU A 243 -5.79 -4.10 -16.62
N ASP A 244 -6.08 -4.21 -17.92
CA ASP A 244 -5.64 -5.30 -18.80
C ASP A 244 -4.16 -5.19 -19.17
N ALA A 245 -3.59 -3.98 -19.07
CA ALA A 245 -2.18 -3.72 -19.33
C ALA A 245 -1.24 -4.69 -18.58
N PRO A 246 -0.18 -5.19 -19.24
CA PRO A 246 0.83 -6.03 -18.61
C PRO A 246 1.45 -5.37 -17.37
N ARG A 247 1.58 -6.15 -16.30
CA ARG A 247 2.12 -5.68 -15.02
C ARG A 247 3.49 -6.30 -14.75
N VAL A 248 4.39 -5.47 -14.23
CA VAL A 248 5.70 -5.91 -13.74
C VAL A 248 5.83 -5.67 -12.24
N PHE A 249 6.65 -6.46 -11.59
CA PHE A 249 7.10 -6.22 -10.23
C PHE A 249 8.52 -6.75 -10.08
N TYR A 250 9.39 -6.01 -9.41
CA TYR A 250 10.75 -6.48 -9.16
C TYR A 250 10.72 -7.53 -8.04
N ARG A 251 11.26 -8.70 -8.33
CA ARG A 251 11.61 -9.69 -7.31
C ARG A 251 13.11 -9.88 -7.40
N GLN A 252 13.80 -9.74 -6.27
CA GLN A 252 15.18 -10.20 -6.22
C GLN A 252 15.15 -11.73 -6.19
N ASP A 253 15.79 -12.33 -7.20
CA ASP A 253 15.98 -13.79 -7.29
C ASP A 253 16.58 -14.34 -5.99
N ALA A 254 16.28 -15.61 -5.72
CA ALA A 254 16.70 -16.30 -4.50
C ALA A 254 18.20 -16.60 -4.50
#